data_AF-A0A7M7RC56-F1
#
_entry.id   AF-A0A7M7RC56-F1
#
_cell.length_a   1.000
_cell.length_b   1.000
_cell.length_c   1.000
_cell.angle_alpha   90.00
_cell.angle_beta   90.00
_cell.angle_gamma   90.00
#
_symmetry.space_group_name_H-M   'P 1'
#
loop_
_entity.id
_entity.type
_entity.pdbx_description
1 polymer ?
#
loop_
_entity_poly.entity_id
_entity_poly.type
_entity_poly.pdbx_seq_one_letter_code
_entity_poly.pdbx_strand_id
1 'polypeptide(L)'
;MARSLVIIAVLVVVLHESYGRPSESTAWTSWKTQHGRRYSTKEEELVRWKTWVKNNRLVDENNRAYDEGRRSFKMAMNDLADQDMSTVQNKFDVQANLLNAERKRKSSGTSSSSSTLPSSWDWRKEGKVNPVRNQGQMNLALPMNVADAVASYSSIYDQTYLYALSVDEVVDCCLPDPFEHPHVFDCVHDHDGLCLDGSYHSGSAPNVCNNASCKAVASCNVGKSVTQGNESALAEAVYFTPVVVAIDASQPSFQLYVSGVYSDPNCSSTLLDLSLLLVGYGVSSVGTEYWICRNTWGEEWGENGYINIARNHNNMCGIATDAIYPSNK
;
A
#
# COMPACT_ATOMS: atom_id res chain seq x y z
N MET A 1 18.26 -80.39 1.13
CA MET A 1 18.76 -79.08 1.57
C MET A 1 17.75 -78.02 1.13
N ALA A 2 16.81 -77.65 2.00
CA ALA A 2 15.84 -76.58 1.74
C ALA A 2 16.18 -75.42 2.68
N ARG A 3 16.55 -74.26 2.12
CA ARG A 3 16.81 -73.03 2.88
C ARG A 3 15.53 -72.20 2.90
N SER A 4 14.91 -72.11 4.07
CA SER A 4 13.79 -71.20 4.31
C SER A 4 14.30 -69.76 4.43
N LEU A 5 13.86 -68.88 3.53
CA LEU A 5 14.01 -67.43 3.67
C LEU A 5 12.85 -66.90 4.52
N VAL A 6 13.16 -66.34 5.68
CA VAL A 6 12.21 -65.59 6.51
C VAL A 6 12.27 -64.13 6.05
N ILE A 7 11.19 -63.66 5.41
CA ILE A 7 11.02 -62.24 5.07
C ILE A 7 10.34 -61.58 6.27
N ILE A 8 11.11 -60.76 7.00
CA ILE A 8 10.57 -59.91 8.07
C ILE A 8 10.03 -58.64 7.40
N ALA A 9 8.72 -58.54 7.26
CA ALA A 9 8.05 -57.32 6.85
C ALA A 9 8.07 -56.32 8.03
N VAL A 10 8.88 -55.27 7.92
CA VAL A 10 8.88 -54.15 8.86
C VAL A 10 7.72 -53.23 8.46
N LEU A 11 6.63 -53.27 9.22
CA LEU A 11 5.55 -52.29 9.16
C LEU A 11 6.07 -50.95 9.69
N VAL A 12 6.41 -50.04 8.78
CA VAL A 12 6.63 -48.63 9.11
C VAL A 12 5.27 -47.97 9.27
N VAL A 13 4.79 -47.88 10.51
CA VAL A 13 3.63 -47.04 10.85
C VAL A 13 4.09 -45.59 10.78
N VAL A 14 3.76 -44.90 9.69
CA VAL A 14 3.89 -43.45 9.62
C VAL A 14 2.76 -42.87 10.46
N LEU A 15 3.07 -42.49 11.70
CA LEU A 15 2.18 -41.68 12.51
C LEU A 15 2.12 -40.28 11.87
N HIS A 16 1.03 -40.01 11.15
CA HIS A 16 0.65 -38.64 10.82
C HIS A 16 0.19 -38.01 12.13
N GLU A 17 1.05 -37.24 12.80
CA GLU A 17 0.59 -36.34 13.85
C GLU A 17 -0.32 -35.31 13.19
N SER A 18 -1.63 -35.55 13.25
CA SER A 18 -2.62 -34.52 13.03
C SER A 18 -2.46 -33.53 14.18
N TYR A 19 -1.60 -32.52 14.02
CA TYR A 19 -1.59 -31.36 14.89
C TYR A 19 -2.98 -30.72 14.81
N GLY A 20 -3.84 -31.09 15.75
CA GLY A 20 -5.17 -30.51 15.88
C GLY A 20 -5.03 -29.00 16.00
N ARG A 21 -5.91 -28.27 15.32
CA ARG A 21 -5.92 -26.81 15.39
C ARG A 21 -5.96 -26.39 16.87
N PRO A 22 -5.06 -25.48 17.33
CA PRO A 22 -5.11 -24.99 18.70
C PRO A 22 -6.49 -24.44 19.04
N SER A 23 -6.90 -24.55 20.30
CA SER A 23 -8.11 -23.86 20.75
C SER A 23 -8.01 -22.36 20.46
N GLU A 24 -9.14 -21.70 20.16
CA GLU A 24 -9.15 -20.25 19.88
C GLU A 24 -8.49 -19.43 21.01
N SER A 25 -8.62 -19.88 22.26
CA SER A 25 -7.99 -19.24 23.43
C SER A 25 -6.44 -19.38 23.41
N THR A 26 -5.93 -20.57 23.05
CA THR A 26 -4.48 -20.82 22.92
C THR A 26 -3.88 -20.00 21.77
N ALA A 27 -4.58 -19.95 20.63
CA ALA A 27 -4.16 -19.18 19.46
C ALA A 27 -4.16 -17.67 19.75
N TRP A 28 -5.20 -17.15 20.41
CA TRP A 28 -5.27 -15.75 20.86
C TRP A 28 -4.10 -15.38 21.79
N THR A 29 -3.80 -16.25 22.76
CA THR A 29 -2.73 -15.99 23.73
C THR A 29 -1.37 -15.94 23.03
N SER A 30 -1.12 -16.88 22.12
CA SER A 30 0.12 -16.94 21.34
C SER A 30 0.28 -15.71 20.45
N TRP A 31 -0.79 -15.30 19.75
CA TRP A 31 -0.81 -14.10 18.91
C TRP A 31 -0.54 -12.83 19.72
N LYS A 32 -1.18 -12.66 20.89
CA LYS A 32 -0.91 -11.51 21.76
C LYS A 32 0.56 -11.44 22.18
N THR A 33 1.15 -12.59 22.55
CA THR A 33 2.57 -12.66 22.94
C THR A 33 3.47 -12.30 21.77
N GLN A 34 3.21 -12.85 20.58
CA GLN A 34 3.97 -12.56 19.36
C GLN A 34 3.95 -11.07 19.01
N HIS A 35 2.79 -10.41 19.12
CA HIS A 35 2.62 -9.00 18.76
C HIS A 35 2.72 -8.03 19.95
N GLY A 36 3.18 -8.50 21.12
CA GLY A 36 3.35 -7.66 22.31
C GLY A 36 2.07 -7.00 22.83
N ARG A 37 0.89 -7.57 22.55
CA ARG A 37 -0.41 -6.95 22.83
C ARG A 37 -0.76 -7.02 24.32
N ARG A 38 -1.16 -5.88 24.86
CA ARG A 38 -1.66 -5.71 26.23
C ARG A 38 -2.87 -4.78 26.21
N TYR A 39 -3.92 -5.14 26.93
CA TYR A 39 -5.16 -4.36 27.01
C TYR A 39 -5.38 -3.85 28.43
N SER A 40 -5.99 -2.68 28.54
CA SER A 40 -6.11 -1.98 29.81
C SER A 40 -7.23 -2.55 30.68
N THR A 41 -8.27 -3.09 30.05
CA THR A 41 -9.44 -3.67 30.72
C THR A 41 -9.83 -5.02 30.12
N LYS A 42 -10.55 -5.83 30.89
CA LYS A 42 -11.08 -7.13 30.41
C LYS A 42 -12.14 -6.92 29.34
N GLU A 43 -12.89 -5.82 29.42
CA GLU A 43 -13.90 -5.44 28.45
C GLU A 43 -13.25 -5.09 27.10
N GLU A 44 -12.14 -4.34 27.11
CA GLU A 44 -11.35 -4.07 25.91
C GLU A 44 -10.82 -5.38 25.32
N GLU A 45 -10.18 -6.23 26.14
CA GLU A 45 -9.65 -7.51 25.68
C GLU A 45 -10.74 -8.40 25.05
N LEU A 46 -11.94 -8.44 25.63
CA LEU A 46 -13.05 -9.20 25.10
C LEU A 46 -13.50 -8.69 23.72
N VAL A 47 -13.53 -7.38 23.51
CA VAL A 47 -13.84 -6.79 22.20
C VAL A 47 -12.75 -7.14 21.18
N ARG A 48 -11.48 -6.98 21.56
CA ARG A 48 -10.31 -7.29 20.72
C ARG A 48 -10.26 -8.75 20.32
N TRP A 49 -10.52 -9.66 21.26
CA TRP A 49 -10.60 -11.09 21.00
C TRP A 49 -11.74 -11.43 20.03
N LYS A 50 -12.94 -10.86 20.20
CA LYS A 50 -14.07 -11.09 19.27
C LYS A 50 -13.74 -10.65 17.85
N THR A 51 -13.10 -9.49 17.69
CA THR A 51 -12.64 -8.99 16.39
C THR A 51 -11.56 -9.89 15.80
N TRP A 52 -10.60 -10.32 16.61
CA TRP A 52 -9.57 -11.27 16.19
C TRP A 52 -10.16 -12.61 15.72
N VAL A 53 -11.16 -13.15 16.42
CA VAL A 53 -11.85 -14.39 16.00
C VAL A 53 -12.58 -14.19 14.66
N LYS A 54 -13.26 -13.05 14.47
CA LYS A 54 -13.91 -12.70 13.19
C LYS A 54 -12.88 -12.64 12.06
N ASN A 55 -11.78 -11.94 12.25
CA ASN A 55 -10.72 -11.79 11.25
C ASN A 55 -10.02 -13.13 10.96
N ASN A 56 -9.80 -13.97 11.97
CA ASN A 56 -9.23 -15.30 11.79
C ASN A 56 -10.11 -16.20 10.90
N ARG A 57 -11.44 -16.11 11.03
CA ARG A 57 -12.36 -16.83 10.13
C ARG A 57 -12.27 -16.32 8.69
N LEU A 58 -12.16 -15.01 8.50
CA LEU A 58 -11.97 -14.43 7.16
C LEU A 58 -10.66 -14.91 6.51
N VAL A 59 -9.58 -14.97 7.28
CA VAL A 59 -8.29 -15.51 6.83
C VAL A 59 -8.43 -16.97 6.39
N ASP A 60 -9.06 -17.82 7.22
CA ASP A 60 -9.26 -19.24 6.90
C ASP A 60 -10.09 -19.42 5.61
N GLU A 61 -11.19 -18.67 5.49
CA GLU A 61 -12.10 -18.76 4.35
C GLU A 61 -11.43 -18.29 3.05
N ASN A 62 -10.68 -17.19 3.10
CA ASN A 62 -9.93 -16.70 1.96
C ASN A 62 -8.82 -17.68 1.56
N ASN A 63 -8.04 -18.17 2.51
CA ASN A 63 -6.91 -19.04 2.21
C ASN A 63 -7.36 -20.41 1.70
N ARG A 64 -8.47 -20.95 2.21
CA ARG A 64 -9.10 -22.15 1.61
C ARG A 64 -9.54 -21.88 0.17
N ALA A 65 -10.14 -20.72 -0.11
CA ALA A 65 -10.52 -20.35 -1.47
C ALA A 65 -9.30 -20.12 -2.38
N TYR A 66 -8.19 -19.62 -1.84
CA TYR A 66 -6.92 -19.49 -2.55
C TYR A 66 -6.36 -20.86 -2.92
N ASP A 67 -6.33 -21.81 -1.98
CA ASP A 67 -5.83 -23.17 -2.22
C ASP A 67 -6.68 -23.92 -3.28
N GLU A 68 -7.95 -23.56 -3.40
CA GLU A 68 -8.86 -24.04 -4.45
C GLU A 68 -8.79 -23.24 -5.77
N GLY A 69 -7.93 -22.23 -5.87
CA GLY A 69 -7.78 -21.38 -7.06
C GLY A 69 -8.94 -20.39 -7.30
N ARG A 70 -9.83 -20.20 -6.32
CA ARG A 70 -10.97 -19.26 -6.37
C ARG A 70 -10.61 -17.85 -5.91
N ARG A 71 -9.45 -17.67 -5.27
CA ARG A 71 -8.87 -16.37 -4.88
C ARG A 71 -7.42 -16.30 -5.36
N SER A 72 -6.95 -15.09 -5.64
CA SER A 72 -5.62 -14.82 -6.18
C SER A 72 -4.60 -14.32 -5.14
N PHE A 73 -5.04 -14.13 -3.89
CA PHE A 73 -4.20 -13.65 -2.79
C PHE A 73 -4.45 -14.42 -1.49
N LYS A 74 -3.46 -14.41 -0.61
CA LYS A 74 -3.52 -14.94 0.74
C LYS A 74 -3.68 -13.82 1.76
N MET A 75 -4.26 -14.17 2.89
CA MET A 75 -4.35 -13.32 4.07
C MET A 75 -3.61 -13.97 5.26
N ALA A 76 -3.24 -13.16 6.25
CA ALA A 76 -2.65 -13.63 7.50
C ALA A 76 -3.13 -12.81 8.69
N MET A 77 -3.06 -13.41 9.88
CA MET A 77 -3.31 -12.72 11.14
C MET A 77 -2.10 -11.85 11.50
N ASN A 78 -2.03 -10.65 10.91
CA ASN A 78 -1.00 -9.66 11.19
C ASN A 78 -1.26 -8.90 12.51
N ASP A 79 -0.44 -7.89 12.80
CA ASP A 79 -0.54 -7.11 14.03
C ASP A 79 -1.86 -6.32 14.11
N LEU A 80 -2.47 -5.95 12.99
CA LEU A 80 -3.76 -5.25 12.94
C LEU A 80 -4.97 -6.17 13.21
N ALA A 81 -4.78 -7.49 13.31
CA ALA A 81 -5.90 -8.43 13.26
C ALA A 81 -6.87 -8.40 14.45
N ASP A 82 -6.55 -7.71 15.55
CA ASP A 82 -7.47 -7.44 16.67
C ASP A 82 -8.25 -6.12 16.53
N GLN A 83 -8.15 -5.46 15.37
CA GLN A 83 -8.83 -4.21 15.05
C GLN A 83 -9.86 -4.45 13.95
N ASP A 84 -11.00 -3.76 14.04
CA ASP A 84 -11.99 -3.77 12.98
C ASP A 84 -11.53 -2.81 11.88
N MET A 85 -11.73 -3.16 10.61
CA MET A 85 -11.22 -2.36 9.49
C MET A 85 -11.76 -0.93 9.54
N SER A 86 -13.00 -0.71 9.98
CA SER A 86 -13.53 0.65 10.17
C SER A 86 -12.75 1.47 11.20
N THR A 87 -12.16 0.82 12.21
CA THR A 87 -11.29 1.49 13.20
C THR A 87 -9.90 1.74 12.64
N VAL A 88 -9.41 0.85 11.76
CA VAL A 88 -8.15 1.04 11.03
C VAL A 88 -8.33 2.22 10.06
N GLN A 89 -9.41 2.24 9.29
CA GLN A 89 -9.81 3.38 8.45
C GLN A 89 -9.99 4.65 9.26
N ASN A 90 -10.77 4.67 10.36
CA ASN A 90 -10.98 5.90 11.14
C ASN A 90 -9.70 6.43 11.82
N LYS A 91 -8.65 5.61 11.97
CA LYS A 91 -7.30 6.08 12.36
C LYS A 91 -6.52 6.72 11.20
N PHE A 92 -7.01 6.52 9.97
CA PHE A 92 -6.46 6.96 8.69
C PHE A 92 -7.46 7.79 7.85
N ASP A 93 -8.64 8.13 8.41
CA ASP A 93 -9.73 8.80 7.69
C ASP A 93 -9.84 10.23 8.16
N VAL A 94 -9.20 11.08 7.37
CA VAL A 94 -9.78 12.35 6.96
C VAL A 94 -9.56 12.37 5.46
N GLN A 95 -10.44 11.78 4.64
CA GLN A 95 -10.75 12.32 3.29
C GLN A 95 -11.85 11.65 2.44
N ALA A 96 -12.76 10.83 2.98
CA ALA A 96 -13.85 10.30 2.14
C ALA A 96 -14.85 11.37 1.62
N ASN A 97 -14.84 12.60 2.14
CA ASN A 97 -15.87 13.60 1.83
C ASN A 97 -15.59 14.53 0.64
N LEU A 98 -14.44 14.42 -0.04
CA LEU A 98 -13.98 15.49 -0.96
C LEU A 98 -13.79 15.07 -2.42
N LEU A 99 -13.90 13.78 -2.70
CA LEU A 99 -13.94 13.24 -4.08
C LEU A 99 -15.26 13.57 -4.81
N ASN A 100 -16.27 14.11 -4.12
CA ASN A 100 -17.54 14.55 -4.73
C ASN A 100 -17.51 16.00 -5.26
N ALA A 101 -16.46 16.76 -4.98
CA ALA A 101 -16.45 18.20 -5.17
C ALA A 101 -15.68 18.70 -6.41
N GLU A 102 -15.49 17.90 -7.47
CA GLU A 102 -14.94 18.43 -8.74
C GLU A 102 -15.65 17.88 -9.99
N ARG A 103 -16.98 18.05 -10.04
CA ARG A 103 -17.73 18.00 -11.31
C ARG A 103 -17.55 19.31 -12.10
N LYS A 104 -16.36 19.50 -12.70
CA LYS A 104 -16.13 20.24 -13.98
C LYS A 104 -14.66 20.64 -14.09
N ARG A 105 -13.86 19.86 -14.83
CA ARG A 105 -12.83 20.43 -15.74
C ARG A 105 -12.38 19.41 -16.77
N LYS A 106 -12.10 19.91 -17.98
CA LYS A 106 -11.72 19.13 -19.15
C LYS A 106 -10.33 18.55 -18.93
N SER A 107 -10.22 17.22 -19.00
CA SER A 107 -8.93 16.54 -19.13
C SER A 107 -8.21 17.06 -20.38
N SER A 108 -7.01 17.61 -20.21
CA SER A 108 -6.04 17.69 -21.29
C SER A 108 -5.56 16.26 -21.53
N GLY A 109 -6.18 15.58 -22.49
CA GLY A 109 -5.77 14.25 -22.90
C GLY A 109 -4.29 14.25 -23.26
N THR A 110 -3.51 13.48 -22.51
CA THR A 110 -2.13 13.16 -22.92
C THR A 110 -2.25 12.30 -24.17
N SER A 111 -1.71 12.79 -25.29
CA SER A 111 -1.66 12.04 -26.54
C SER A 111 -0.74 10.83 -26.34
N SER A 112 -1.31 9.63 -26.41
CA SER A 112 -0.59 8.36 -26.31
C SER A 112 0.55 8.34 -27.33
N SER A 113 1.79 8.45 -26.85
CA SER A 113 2.94 8.16 -27.69
C SER A 113 3.04 6.64 -27.83
N SER A 114 3.14 6.14 -29.06
CA SER A 114 3.13 4.72 -29.38
C SER A 114 4.47 4.03 -29.02
N SER A 115 5.01 4.26 -27.83
CA SER A 115 6.11 3.46 -27.29
C SER A 115 5.51 2.20 -26.67
N THR A 116 5.90 1.04 -27.18
CA THR A 116 5.53 -0.23 -26.56
C THR A 116 6.20 -0.32 -25.18
N LEU A 117 5.41 -0.13 -24.13
CA LEU A 117 5.86 -0.32 -22.75
C LEU A 117 6.28 -1.78 -22.53
N PRO A 118 7.28 -2.06 -21.67
CA PRO A 118 7.60 -3.44 -21.29
C PRO A 118 6.39 -4.10 -20.62
N SER A 119 6.33 -5.43 -20.59
CA SER A 119 5.24 -6.16 -19.90
C SER A 119 5.31 -6.05 -18.37
N SER A 120 6.48 -5.70 -17.83
CA SER A 120 6.75 -5.53 -16.41
C SER A 120 7.74 -4.39 -16.21
N TRP A 121 7.53 -3.62 -15.14
CA TRP A 121 8.41 -2.54 -14.70
C TRP A 121 8.43 -2.48 -13.18
N ASP A 122 9.58 -2.22 -12.56
CA ASP A 122 9.71 -2.21 -11.10
C ASP A 122 10.83 -1.26 -10.66
N TRP A 123 10.45 -0.05 -10.22
CA TRP A 123 11.41 0.98 -9.78
C TRP A 123 12.26 0.57 -8.57
N ARG A 124 11.86 -0.46 -7.82
CA ARG A 124 12.68 -1.00 -6.72
C ARG A 124 13.96 -1.63 -7.25
N LYS A 125 13.89 -2.29 -8.42
CA LYS A 125 15.05 -2.94 -9.05
C LYS A 125 16.06 -1.92 -9.60
N GLU A 126 15.58 -0.73 -9.92
CA GLU A 126 16.40 0.40 -10.36
C GLU A 126 16.94 1.24 -9.19
N GLY A 127 16.60 0.89 -7.94
CA GLY A 127 17.02 1.64 -6.76
C GLY A 127 16.45 3.06 -6.70
N LYS A 128 15.24 3.27 -7.24
CA LYS A 128 14.56 4.57 -7.31
C LYS A 128 13.32 4.65 -6.41
N VAL A 129 13.26 3.84 -5.36
CA VAL A 129 12.16 3.84 -4.37
C VAL A 129 12.76 3.77 -2.99
N ASN A 130 12.39 4.71 -2.11
CA ASN A 130 12.85 4.73 -0.72
C ASN A 130 12.38 3.48 0.05
N PRO A 131 13.04 3.12 1.17
CA PRO A 131 12.53 2.11 2.09
C PRO A 131 11.07 2.36 2.51
N VAL A 132 10.37 1.31 2.93
CA VAL A 132 8.97 1.41 3.36
C VAL A 132 8.87 2.25 4.64
N ARG A 133 7.94 3.21 4.64
CA ARG A 133 7.64 4.04 5.81
C ARG A 133 6.53 3.42 6.66
N ASN A 134 6.45 3.83 7.92
CA ASN A 134 5.34 3.50 8.82
C ASN A 134 4.69 4.77 9.36
N GLN A 135 3.43 5.01 8.98
CA GLN A 135 2.66 6.19 9.39
C GLN A 135 2.12 6.10 10.83
N GLY A 136 2.18 4.92 11.45
CA GLY A 136 1.65 4.70 12.79
C GLY A 136 0.16 5.05 12.87
N GLN A 137 -0.18 6.08 13.65
CA GLN A 137 -1.56 6.56 13.84
C GLN A 137 -1.76 8.00 13.32
N MET A 138 -0.82 8.51 12.52
CA MET A 138 -0.74 9.95 12.20
C MET A 138 -1.43 10.35 10.89
N ASN A 139 -2.12 9.42 10.20
CA ASN A 139 -2.75 9.64 8.90
C ASN A 139 -1.87 10.40 7.88
N LEU A 140 -0.64 9.90 7.66
CA LEU A 140 0.38 10.56 6.83
C LEU A 140 0.60 9.87 5.47
N ALA A 141 -0.31 8.99 5.02
CA ALA A 141 -0.11 8.22 3.80
C ALA A 141 0.17 9.11 2.59
N LEU A 142 -0.69 10.10 2.36
CA LEU A 142 -0.56 11.04 1.26
C LEU A 142 0.76 11.84 1.31
N PRO A 143 1.09 12.60 2.37
CA PRO A 143 2.34 13.36 2.41
C PRO A 143 3.59 12.46 2.31
N MET A 144 3.56 11.25 2.88
CA MET A 144 4.65 10.28 2.72
C MET A 144 4.83 9.85 1.27
N ASN A 145 3.74 9.54 0.57
CA ASN A 145 3.80 9.12 -0.83
C ASN A 145 4.20 10.27 -1.77
N VAL A 146 3.76 11.50 -1.48
CA VAL A 146 4.19 12.70 -2.21
C VAL A 146 5.69 12.92 -2.05
N ALA A 147 6.21 12.95 -0.81
CA ALA A 147 7.64 13.13 -0.54
C ALA A 147 8.48 12.08 -1.27
N ASP A 148 8.07 10.82 -1.22
CA ASP A 148 8.82 9.74 -1.87
C ASP A 148 8.67 9.74 -3.40
N ALA A 149 7.55 10.22 -3.96
CA ALA A 149 7.40 10.44 -5.39
C ALA A 149 8.34 11.55 -5.90
N VAL A 150 8.48 12.65 -5.16
CA VAL A 150 9.44 13.74 -5.46
C VAL A 150 10.88 13.24 -5.40
N ALA A 151 11.23 12.48 -4.36
CA ALA A 151 12.56 11.89 -4.21
C ALA A 151 12.90 10.96 -5.39
N SER A 152 11.95 10.11 -5.77
CA SER A 152 12.10 9.18 -6.89
C SER A 152 12.29 9.95 -8.20
N TYR A 153 11.42 10.93 -8.46
CA TYR A 153 11.49 11.78 -9.64
C TYR A 153 12.84 12.49 -9.77
N SER A 154 13.29 13.18 -8.71
CA SER A 154 14.55 13.92 -8.75
C SER A 154 15.73 12.97 -8.96
N SER A 155 15.71 11.78 -8.33
CA SER A 155 16.75 10.78 -8.57
C SER A 155 16.73 10.23 -10.01
N ILE A 156 15.55 10.13 -10.65
CA ILE A 156 15.40 9.66 -12.03
C ILE A 156 15.86 10.73 -13.03
N TYR A 157 15.45 11.99 -12.85
CA TYR A 157 15.60 13.02 -13.89
C TYR A 157 16.72 14.01 -13.61
N ASP A 158 16.89 14.43 -12.36
CA ASP A 158 17.95 15.37 -11.96
C ASP A 158 19.24 14.62 -11.58
N GLN A 159 19.19 13.28 -11.56
CA GLN A 159 20.31 12.40 -11.20
C GLN A 159 20.86 12.68 -9.79
N THR A 160 19.98 13.10 -8.88
CA THR A 160 20.30 13.27 -7.46
C THR A 160 20.36 11.92 -6.73
N TYR A 161 20.91 11.93 -5.52
CA TYR A 161 20.75 10.81 -4.61
C TYR A 161 19.26 10.61 -4.31
N LEU A 162 18.86 9.36 -4.11
CA LEU A 162 17.53 9.06 -3.61
C LEU A 162 17.45 9.45 -2.13
N TYR A 163 17.02 10.69 -1.87
CA TYR A 163 16.92 11.25 -0.54
C TYR A 163 15.65 10.78 0.18
N ALA A 164 15.75 10.58 1.49
CA ALA A 164 14.57 10.60 2.35
C ALA A 164 14.18 12.07 2.55
N LEU A 165 13.03 12.48 2.01
CA LEU A 165 12.54 13.86 2.09
C LEU A 165 11.59 14.04 3.28
N SER A 166 11.49 15.28 3.76
CA SER A 166 10.68 15.68 4.91
C SER A 166 9.18 15.54 4.62
N VAL A 167 8.51 14.70 5.41
CA VAL A 167 7.05 14.54 5.35
C VAL A 167 6.34 15.73 5.98
N ASP A 168 6.91 16.28 7.06
CA ASP A 168 6.36 17.42 7.78
C ASP A 168 6.35 18.69 6.93
N GLU A 169 7.34 18.84 6.03
CA GLU A 169 7.38 19.95 5.07
C GLU A 169 6.25 19.83 4.04
N VAL A 170 5.98 18.63 3.54
CA VAL A 170 4.84 18.40 2.65
C VAL A 170 3.53 18.75 3.35
N VAL A 171 3.37 18.35 4.61
CA VAL A 171 2.20 18.69 5.44
C VAL A 171 2.08 20.21 5.62
N ASP A 172 3.14 20.86 6.08
CA ASP A 172 3.09 22.27 6.47
C ASP A 172 3.03 23.24 5.28
N CYS A 173 3.64 22.88 4.14
CA CYS A 173 3.86 23.78 3.01
C CYS A 173 3.00 23.49 1.80
N CYS A 174 2.78 22.21 1.48
CA CYS A 174 2.12 21.81 0.23
C CYS A 174 0.81 21.08 0.41
N LEU A 175 0.36 20.90 1.66
CA LEU A 175 -0.94 20.33 1.98
C LEU A 175 -1.78 21.25 2.90
N PRO A 176 -2.25 22.43 2.47
CA PRO A 176 -3.31 23.12 3.19
C PRO A 176 -4.74 22.67 2.78
N ASP A 177 -5.60 22.62 3.79
CA ASP A 177 -7.07 22.51 3.85
C ASP A 177 -7.83 23.34 2.76
N PRO A 178 -8.94 22.88 2.11
CA PRO A 178 -9.32 21.54 1.67
C PRO A 178 -9.41 21.45 0.10
N PHE A 179 -8.52 20.64 -0.51
CA PHE A 179 -8.71 19.83 -1.74
C PHE A 179 -8.74 20.46 -3.14
N GLU A 180 -7.58 20.92 -3.61
CA GLU A 180 -7.24 20.82 -5.04
C GLU A 180 -6.04 19.87 -5.20
N HIS A 181 -6.32 18.56 -5.27
CA HIS A 181 -5.33 17.48 -5.33
C HIS A 181 -4.30 17.51 -6.49
N PRO A 182 -4.51 18.13 -7.66
CA PRO A 182 -3.47 18.09 -8.71
C PRO A 182 -2.27 19.00 -8.44
N HIS A 183 -2.33 19.93 -7.47
CA HIS A 183 -1.33 20.99 -7.31
C HIS A 183 -0.26 20.72 -6.24
N VAL A 184 -0.25 19.55 -5.59
CA VAL A 184 0.77 19.28 -4.56
C VAL A 184 2.20 19.29 -5.13
N PHE A 185 2.40 18.72 -6.33
CA PHE A 185 3.69 18.75 -7.00
C PHE A 185 4.03 20.12 -7.60
N ASP A 186 3.02 20.89 -8.02
CA ASP A 186 3.19 22.28 -8.43
C ASP A 186 3.62 23.14 -7.23
N CYS A 187 3.02 22.92 -6.06
CA CYS A 187 3.46 23.56 -4.83
C CYS A 187 4.90 23.19 -4.48
N VAL A 188 5.28 21.90 -4.57
CA VAL A 188 6.66 21.49 -4.32
C VAL A 188 7.62 22.21 -5.27
N HIS A 189 7.23 22.38 -6.53
CA HIS A 189 8.01 23.16 -7.49
C HIS A 189 8.12 24.64 -7.08
N ASP A 190 6.99 25.29 -6.79
CA ASP A 190 6.92 26.70 -6.38
C ASP A 190 7.60 26.96 -5.03
N HIS A 191 7.73 25.93 -4.19
CA HIS A 191 8.45 25.92 -2.93
C HIS A 191 9.97 25.68 -3.09
N ASP A 192 10.49 25.64 -4.32
CA ASP A 192 11.89 25.31 -4.64
C ASP A 192 12.33 23.88 -4.24
N GLY A 193 11.37 23.00 -3.93
CA GLY A 193 11.61 21.60 -3.57
C GLY A 193 11.34 21.26 -2.10
N LEU A 194 11.92 20.15 -1.66
CA LEU A 194 11.81 19.61 -0.30
C LEU A 194 13.18 19.37 0.31
N CYS A 195 13.28 19.55 1.61
CA CYS A 195 14.42 19.27 2.46
C CYS A 195 14.58 17.77 2.78
N LEU A 196 15.77 17.44 3.27
CA LEU A 196 16.05 16.13 3.86
C LEU A 196 15.17 15.91 5.10
N ASP A 197 14.70 14.67 5.27
CA ASP A 197 13.98 14.22 6.44
C ASP A 197 14.74 14.57 7.73
N GLY A 198 14.03 15.09 8.73
CA GLY A 198 14.59 15.58 10.00
C GLY A 198 15.35 16.92 9.94
N SER A 199 15.52 17.54 8.77
CA SER A 199 16.13 18.89 8.65
C SER A 199 15.11 20.01 8.68
N TYR A 200 13.89 19.75 8.22
CA TYR A 200 12.78 20.68 8.30
C TYR A 200 12.25 20.74 9.73
N HIS A 201 12.03 21.95 10.23
CA HIS A 201 11.47 22.18 11.56
C HIS A 201 10.11 22.86 11.40
N SER A 202 9.04 22.15 11.79
CA SER A 202 7.67 22.65 11.69
C SER A 202 7.51 24.02 12.32
N GLY A 203 6.60 24.80 11.74
CA GLY A 203 6.27 26.13 12.22
C GLY A 203 5.60 26.11 13.60
N SER A 204 5.27 27.31 14.08
CA SER A 204 4.63 27.53 15.39
C SER A 204 3.23 26.88 15.52
N ALA A 205 2.65 26.39 14.43
CA ALA A 205 1.37 25.70 14.37
C ALA A 205 1.34 24.72 13.16
N PRO A 206 0.48 23.69 13.17
CA PRO A 206 0.28 22.80 12.02
C PRO A 206 -0.15 23.59 10.77
N ASN A 207 0.29 23.15 9.59
CA ASN A 207 -0.04 23.78 8.30
C ASN A 207 0.52 25.20 8.14
N VAL A 208 1.55 25.55 8.93
CA VAL A 208 2.28 26.81 8.79
C VAL A 208 3.68 26.51 8.27
N CYS A 209 3.85 26.72 6.98
CA CYS A 209 5.10 26.52 6.28
C CYS A 209 6.26 27.36 6.86
N ASN A 210 7.42 26.73 7.02
CA ASN A 210 8.64 27.34 7.55
C ASN A 210 9.80 27.28 6.52
N ASN A 211 9.71 28.14 5.51
CA ASN A 211 10.68 28.24 4.40
C ASN A 211 12.13 28.50 4.82
N ALA A 212 12.36 29.03 6.03
CA ALA A 212 13.70 29.35 6.51
C ALA A 212 14.36 28.19 7.28
N SER A 213 13.65 27.08 7.50
CA SER A 213 14.12 26.00 8.37
C SER A 213 15.25 25.18 7.78
N CYS A 214 15.32 25.05 6.46
CA CYS A 214 16.27 24.20 5.76
C CYS A 214 16.41 24.58 4.28
N LYS A 215 17.33 23.90 3.59
CA LYS A 215 17.53 24.05 2.14
C LYS A 215 17.02 22.80 1.44
N ALA A 216 16.22 22.98 0.39
CA ALA A 216 15.76 21.90 -0.45
C ALA A 216 16.91 21.11 -1.08
N VAL A 217 16.74 19.78 -1.15
CA VAL A 217 17.71 18.81 -1.71
C VAL A 217 17.17 18.07 -2.92
N ALA A 218 15.86 18.09 -3.15
CA ALA A 218 15.19 17.50 -4.30
C ALA A 218 13.93 18.30 -4.64
N SER A 219 13.54 18.33 -5.91
CA SER A 219 12.32 19.00 -6.38
C SER A 219 11.69 18.24 -7.54
N CYS A 220 10.58 18.75 -8.06
CA CYS A 220 9.94 18.33 -9.30
C CYS A 220 9.53 19.56 -10.12
N ASN A 221 9.16 19.36 -11.39
CA ASN A 221 8.82 20.50 -12.26
C ASN A 221 7.33 20.84 -12.25
N VAL A 222 6.47 19.84 -12.46
CA VAL A 222 5.02 20.05 -12.54
C VAL A 222 4.27 18.79 -12.10
N GLY A 223 3.07 18.96 -11.57
CA GLY A 223 2.13 17.88 -11.30
C GLY A 223 1.30 17.50 -12.53
N LYS A 224 1.06 16.20 -12.71
CA LYS A 224 0.10 15.68 -13.68
C LYS A 224 -0.85 14.68 -13.03
N SER A 225 -2.08 14.65 -13.53
CA SER A 225 -3.05 13.60 -13.21
C SER A 225 -3.18 12.64 -14.38
N VAL A 226 -3.31 11.35 -14.06
CA VAL A 226 -3.72 10.33 -15.02
C VAL A 226 -5.19 10.57 -15.39
N THR A 227 -5.56 10.26 -16.64
CA THR A 227 -6.99 10.29 -17.02
C THR A 227 -7.77 9.29 -16.17
N GLN A 228 -8.77 9.77 -15.44
CA GLN A 228 -9.56 8.97 -14.50
C GLN A 228 -10.01 7.62 -15.09
N GLY A 229 -9.71 6.54 -14.38
CA GLY A 229 -10.03 5.15 -14.73
C GLY A 229 -9.19 4.54 -15.85
N ASN A 230 -8.24 5.28 -16.44
CA ASN A 230 -7.44 4.80 -17.56
C ASN A 230 -6.17 4.08 -17.09
N GLU A 231 -6.27 2.76 -16.89
CA GLU A 231 -5.14 1.91 -16.48
C GLU A 231 -3.97 1.89 -17.49
N SER A 232 -4.24 2.13 -18.78
CA SER A 232 -3.17 2.24 -19.78
C SER A 232 -2.36 3.54 -19.63
N ALA A 233 -3.04 4.66 -19.35
CA ALA A 233 -2.37 5.93 -19.04
C ALA A 233 -1.63 5.85 -17.69
N LEU A 234 -2.15 5.10 -16.72
CA LEU A 234 -1.46 4.83 -15.46
C LEU A 234 -0.18 4.02 -15.68
N ALA A 235 -0.20 3.02 -16.58
CA ALA A 235 0.97 2.22 -16.93
C ALA A 235 2.06 3.07 -17.59
N GLU A 236 1.68 4.02 -18.45
CA GLU A 236 2.60 4.98 -19.06
C GLU A 236 3.21 5.91 -17.99
N ALA A 237 2.38 6.46 -17.09
CA ALA A 237 2.86 7.34 -16.02
C ALA A 237 3.86 6.64 -15.09
N VAL A 238 3.52 5.44 -14.58
CA VAL A 238 4.41 4.70 -13.65
C VAL A 238 5.70 4.23 -14.32
N TYR A 239 5.69 3.99 -15.63
CA TYR A 239 6.92 3.68 -16.35
C TYR A 239 7.94 4.83 -16.31
N PHE A 240 7.47 6.08 -16.27
CA PHE A 240 8.34 7.26 -16.22
C PHE A 240 8.74 7.69 -14.81
N THR A 241 7.86 7.53 -13.82
CA THR A 241 8.16 7.84 -12.41
C THR A 241 7.16 7.15 -11.50
N PRO A 242 7.47 6.85 -10.22
CA PRO A 242 6.45 6.43 -9.27
C PRO A 242 5.26 7.40 -9.19
N VAL A 243 4.05 6.85 -9.05
CA VAL A 243 2.76 7.58 -9.10
C VAL A 243 2.07 7.46 -7.76
N VAL A 244 1.58 8.58 -7.21
CA VAL A 244 0.72 8.55 -6.01
C VAL A 244 -0.69 8.22 -6.46
N VAL A 245 -1.27 7.17 -5.91
CA VAL A 245 -2.62 6.68 -6.25
C VAL A 245 -3.50 6.66 -5.01
N ALA A 246 -4.80 6.90 -5.17
CA ALA A 246 -5.79 6.62 -4.14
C ALA A 246 -6.56 5.34 -4.48
N ILE A 247 -6.86 4.54 -3.47
CA ILE A 247 -7.63 3.29 -3.59
C ILE A 247 -8.72 3.21 -2.53
N ASP A 248 -9.69 2.32 -2.74
CA ASP A 248 -10.53 1.77 -1.68
C ASP A 248 -9.78 0.66 -0.94
N ALA A 249 -9.38 0.93 0.30
CA ALA A 249 -8.77 -0.01 1.23
C ALA A 249 -9.74 -0.45 2.34
N SER A 250 -11.03 -0.15 2.24
CA SER A 250 -12.05 -0.36 3.29
C SER A 250 -12.32 -1.81 3.69
N GLN A 251 -11.81 -2.75 2.92
CA GLN A 251 -12.09 -4.17 3.10
C GLN A 251 -11.17 -4.80 4.15
N PRO A 252 -11.67 -5.62 5.08
CA PRO A 252 -10.84 -6.41 5.99
C PRO A 252 -9.84 -7.34 5.27
N SER A 253 -10.12 -7.70 4.01
CA SER A 253 -9.19 -8.45 3.16
C SER A 253 -7.93 -7.66 2.81
N PHE A 254 -8.03 -6.34 2.62
CA PHE A 254 -6.89 -5.44 2.47
C PHE A 254 -6.09 -5.37 3.77
N GLN A 255 -6.77 -5.16 4.90
CA GLN A 255 -6.16 -5.10 6.24
C GLN A 255 -5.23 -6.29 6.49
N LEU A 256 -5.68 -7.49 6.11
CA LEU A 256 -5.06 -8.77 6.42
C LEU A 256 -4.27 -9.35 5.24
N TYR A 257 -4.09 -8.60 4.15
CA TYR A 257 -3.32 -9.03 2.98
C TYR A 257 -1.89 -9.42 3.38
N VAL A 258 -1.38 -10.52 2.81
CA VAL A 258 0.01 -10.96 3.04
C VAL A 258 0.78 -11.30 1.77
N SER A 259 0.12 -11.80 0.71
CA SER A 259 0.79 -12.11 -0.58
C SER A 259 -0.18 -12.41 -1.71
N GLY A 260 0.32 -12.38 -2.95
CA GLY A 260 -0.44 -12.71 -4.16
C GLY A 260 -1.09 -11.49 -4.81
N VAL A 261 -1.95 -11.68 -5.81
CA VAL A 261 -2.59 -10.55 -6.51
C VAL A 261 -3.92 -10.23 -5.84
N TYR A 262 -3.96 -9.13 -5.09
CA TYR A 262 -5.15 -8.64 -4.41
C TYR A 262 -6.25 -8.29 -5.41
N SER A 263 -7.43 -8.85 -5.17
CA SER A 263 -8.62 -8.68 -6.01
C SER A 263 -9.87 -8.95 -5.17
N ASP A 264 -10.38 -7.91 -4.51
CA ASP A 264 -11.63 -7.98 -3.76
C ASP A 264 -12.76 -7.31 -4.55
N PRO A 265 -13.81 -8.04 -4.98
CA PRO A 265 -14.91 -7.44 -5.74
C PRO A 265 -15.76 -6.45 -4.92
N ASN A 266 -15.59 -6.39 -3.60
CA ASN A 266 -16.29 -5.43 -2.75
C ASN A 266 -15.60 -4.06 -2.73
N CYS A 267 -14.40 -3.95 -3.29
CA CYS A 267 -13.76 -2.66 -3.51
C CYS A 267 -14.61 -1.75 -4.41
N SER A 268 -14.78 -0.51 -3.98
CA SER A 268 -15.30 0.60 -4.76
C SER A 268 -14.24 1.13 -5.73
N SER A 269 -14.67 1.53 -6.92
CA SER A 269 -13.82 2.28 -7.86
C SER A 269 -13.90 3.80 -7.67
N THR A 270 -14.75 4.29 -6.74
CA THR A 270 -15.02 5.72 -6.56
C THR A 270 -14.95 6.21 -5.11
N LEU A 271 -15.09 5.32 -4.12
CA LEU A 271 -14.99 5.65 -2.70
C LEU A 271 -13.58 5.31 -2.22
N LEU A 272 -12.63 6.20 -2.51
CA LEU A 272 -11.21 6.01 -2.19
C LEU A 272 -10.92 6.59 -0.80
N ASP A 273 -10.10 5.89 -0.02
CA ASP A 273 -9.83 6.22 1.38
C ASP A 273 -8.36 6.04 1.80
N LEU A 274 -7.50 5.52 0.92
CA LEU A 274 -6.08 5.31 1.21
C LEU A 274 -5.20 5.70 0.03
N SER A 275 -4.13 6.45 0.32
CA SER A 275 -3.07 6.74 -0.64
C SER A 275 -1.97 5.67 -0.60
N LEU A 276 -1.56 5.19 -1.78
CA LEU A 276 -0.39 4.32 -1.99
C LEU A 276 0.59 4.97 -2.97
N LEU A 277 1.84 4.49 -2.96
CA LEU A 277 2.80 4.80 -4.02
C LEU A 277 2.88 3.63 -5.01
N LEU A 278 2.40 3.82 -6.23
CA LEU A 278 2.55 2.88 -7.33
C LEU A 278 3.97 2.96 -7.88
N VAL A 279 4.71 1.85 -7.82
CA VAL A 279 6.15 1.80 -8.17
C VAL A 279 6.45 0.87 -9.35
N GLY A 280 5.44 0.24 -9.92
CA GLY A 280 5.62 -0.64 -11.06
C GLY A 280 4.39 -1.48 -11.37
N TYR A 281 4.59 -2.44 -12.26
CA TYR A 281 3.59 -3.43 -12.65
C TYR A 281 4.28 -4.70 -13.15
N GLY A 282 3.54 -5.79 -13.20
CA GLY A 282 4.03 -7.04 -13.74
C GLY A 282 2.93 -7.98 -14.19
N VAL A 283 3.36 -9.21 -14.42
CA VAL A 283 2.52 -10.35 -14.80
C VAL A 283 2.98 -11.54 -13.96
N SER A 284 2.04 -12.22 -13.30
CA SER A 284 2.33 -13.39 -12.47
C SER A 284 2.69 -14.58 -13.35
N SER A 285 3.23 -15.65 -12.75
CA SER A 285 3.55 -16.90 -13.47
C SER A 285 2.32 -17.55 -14.14
N VAL A 286 1.11 -17.24 -13.66
CA VAL A 286 -0.16 -17.72 -14.22
C VAL A 286 -0.83 -16.72 -15.15
N GLY A 287 -0.14 -15.64 -15.53
CA GLY A 287 -0.61 -14.65 -16.49
C GLY A 287 -1.48 -13.53 -15.91
N THR A 288 -1.63 -13.44 -14.58
CA THR A 288 -2.40 -12.36 -13.95
C THR A 288 -1.58 -11.09 -13.92
N GLU A 289 -2.09 -10.03 -14.55
CA GLU A 289 -1.48 -8.71 -14.52
C GLU A 289 -1.72 -8.02 -13.17
N TYR A 290 -0.70 -7.32 -12.66
CA TYR A 290 -0.80 -6.61 -11.40
C TYR A 290 -0.01 -5.30 -11.38
N TRP A 291 -0.45 -4.39 -10.53
CA TRP A 291 0.24 -3.20 -10.06
C TRP A 291 1.11 -3.54 -8.85
N ILE A 292 2.27 -2.90 -8.70
CA ILE A 292 3.13 -3.02 -7.53
C ILE A 292 2.99 -1.72 -6.73
N CYS A 293 2.30 -1.78 -5.60
CA CYS A 293 2.07 -0.61 -4.75
C CYS A 293 2.79 -0.75 -3.42
N ARG A 294 3.42 0.33 -2.97
CA ARG A 294 4.00 0.46 -1.64
C ARG A 294 2.96 1.10 -0.71
N ASN A 295 2.78 0.50 0.46
CA ASN A 295 1.94 1.02 1.54
C ASN A 295 2.81 1.77 2.57
N THR A 296 2.17 2.48 3.50
CA THR A 296 2.80 3.22 4.59
C THR A 296 2.53 2.58 5.96
N TRP A 297 2.18 1.29 6.00
CA TRP A 297 1.88 0.55 7.24
C TRP A 297 3.08 -0.22 7.79
N GLY A 298 4.29 0.05 7.29
CA GLY A 298 5.51 -0.65 7.66
C GLY A 298 5.72 -1.97 6.91
N GLU A 299 6.93 -2.50 7.04
CA GLU A 299 7.38 -3.70 6.32
C GLU A 299 6.69 -4.99 6.77
N GLU A 300 6.17 -5.02 8.01
CA GLU A 300 5.46 -6.18 8.57
C GLU A 300 4.09 -6.43 7.91
N TRP A 301 3.56 -5.45 7.19
CA TRP A 301 2.30 -5.58 6.46
C TRP A 301 2.53 -6.02 5.00
N GLY A 302 1.68 -6.91 4.49
CA GLY A 302 1.75 -7.35 3.09
C GLY A 302 3.07 -8.04 2.73
N GLU A 303 3.55 -7.79 1.51
CA GLU A 303 4.80 -8.35 0.99
C GLU A 303 5.95 -7.39 1.27
N ASN A 304 6.44 -7.36 2.51
CA ASN A 304 7.46 -6.43 2.99
C ASN A 304 7.03 -4.96 2.81
N GLY A 305 5.78 -4.63 3.15
CA GLY A 305 5.19 -3.30 2.99
C GLY A 305 4.58 -3.02 1.62
N TYR A 306 4.56 -4.00 0.72
CA TYR A 306 3.99 -3.88 -0.62
C TYR A 306 2.73 -4.72 -0.80
N ILE A 307 1.94 -4.37 -1.80
CA ILE A 307 0.79 -5.12 -2.28
C ILE A 307 0.82 -5.18 -3.80
N ASN A 308 0.48 -6.36 -4.34
CA ASN A 308 0.19 -6.51 -5.75
C ASN A 308 -1.32 -6.39 -5.96
N ILE A 309 -1.79 -5.38 -6.69
CA ILE A 309 -3.24 -5.16 -6.95
C ILE A 309 -3.54 -5.57 -8.39
N ALA A 310 -4.66 -6.26 -8.64
CA ALA A 310 -5.04 -6.68 -9.99
C ALA A 310 -5.08 -5.50 -10.96
N ARG A 311 -4.36 -5.61 -12.08
CA ARG A 311 -4.27 -4.62 -13.15
C ARG A 311 -5.11 -5.05 -14.34
N ASN A 312 -5.65 -4.07 -15.08
CA ASN A 312 -6.56 -4.30 -16.21
C ASN A 312 -7.78 -5.13 -15.80
N HIS A 313 -8.24 -4.89 -14.57
CA HIS A 313 -9.31 -5.64 -13.93
C HIS A 313 -10.41 -4.70 -13.44
N ASN A 314 -10.98 -3.94 -14.38
CA ASN A 314 -12.03 -2.96 -14.15
C ASN A 314 -11.65 -1.88 -13.12
N ASN A 315 -10.41 -1.35 -13.20
CA ASN A 315 -9.93 -0.34 -12.26
C ASN A 315 -10.11 -0.79 -10.80
N MET A 316 -9.54 -1.96 -10.48
CA MET A 316 -9.66 -2.62 -9.18
C MET A 316 -9.37 -1.65 -8.04
N CYS A 317 -10.31 -1.54 -7.10
CA CYS A 317 -10.25 -0.60 -5.96
C CYS A 317 -10.01 0.87 -6.34
N GLY A 318 -10.31 1.26 -7.59
CA GLY A 318 -10.20 2.64 -8.03
C GLY A 318 -8.77 3.13 -8.24
N ILE A 319 -7.78 2.25 -8.38
CA ILE A 319 -6.35 2.60 -8.45
C ILE A 319 -5.99 3.63 -9.54
N ALA A 320 -6.74 3.69 -10.64
CA ALA A 320 -6.58 4.68 -11.70
C ALA A 320 -7.59 5.84 -11.62
N THR A 321 -8.42 5.90 -10.58
CA THR A 321 -9.46 6.93 -10.41
C THR A 321 -8.87 8.27 -10.01
N ASP A 322 -7.97 8.28 -9.04
CA ASP A 322 -7.22 9.46 -8.62
C ASP A 322 -5.74 9.08 -8.51
N ALA A 323 -4.98 9.49 -9.51
CA ALA A 323 -3.58 9.17 -9.66
C ALA A 323 -2.83 10.40 -10.14
N ILE A 324 -1.87 10.86 -9.34
CA ILE A 324 -1.08 12.05 -9.58
C ILE A 324 0.42 11.74 -9.53
N TYR A 325 1.22 12.43 -10.32
CA TYR A 325 2.66 12.19 -10.40
C TYR A 325 3.43 13.47 -10.80
N PRO A 326 4.68 13.61 -10.34
CA PRO A 326 5.57 14.65 -10.83
C PRO A 326 5.98 14.37 -12.28
N SER A 327 6.09 15.41 -13.12
CA SER A 327 6.47 15.28 -14.52
C SER A 327 7.46 16.36 -14.93
N ASN A 328 8.21 16.11 -16.01
CA ASN A 328 9.14 17.08 -16.60
C ASN A 328 8.47 18.10 -17.53
N LYS A 329 7.24 17.81 -17.97
CA LYS A 329 6.48 18.52 -19.01
C LYS A 329 5.01 18.39 -18.66
#